data_AF-A0A2J7ZU32-F1
#
_entry.id   AF-A0A2J7ZU32-F1
#
_cell.length_a   1.000
_cell.length_b   1.000
_cell.length_c   1.000
_cell.angle_alpha   90.00
_cell.angle_beta   90.00
_cell.angle_gamma   90.00
#
_symmetry.space_group_name_H-M   'P 1'
#
loop_
_entity.id
_entity.type
_entity.pdbx_description
1 polymer ?
#
loop_
_entity_poly.entity_id
_entity_poly.type
_entity_poly.pdbx_seq_one_letter_code
_entity_poly.pdbx_strand_id
1 'polypeptide(L)'
;MEAHAPRRKPLWRLALALILTGSLGLTPAACGAASSADLTEPLAAVYMRQDVRQDLTGDAASVNMIRQLELLGLRHLRISGEPANVLEQLRPGSTYISSGGAHVHGEVEDMRAVASFVKRGGMVVLLGSGDDDGEAAGMFISRVLGYQGAWTLCKRVSTSVRDHVGRSTLDMEHAHSFLLPLASAGGAAAADGGAWPAELEEAAVTHAHTWCHHQDASAVSWPLYTVADSELMVTAQVFGKAGVPGAVVWLGYNWRAGPQLEWGRLLKSLITGFAS
;
A
#
# COMPACT_ATOMS: atom_id res chain seq x y z
N MET A 1 -22.07 73.88 -28.96
CA MET A 1 -21.90 72.51 -28.45
C MET A 1 -20.55 72.01 -28.90
N GLU A 2 -19.76 71.62 -27.91
CA GLU A 2 -18.31 71.72 -27.81
C GLU A 2 -17.52 70.66 -28.58
N ALA A 3 -16.53 71.16 -29.33
CA ALA A 3 -15.08 71.01 -29.13
C ALA A 3 -14.45 69.63 -28.87
N HIS A 4 -13.56 69.29 -29.83
CA HIS A 4 -12.16 68.89 -29.65
C HIS A 4 -11.72 68.01 -28.46
N ALA A 5 -11.10 66.88 -28.79
CA ALA A 5 -10.02 66.29 -27.99
C ALA A 5 -8.83 65.91 -28.90
N PRO A 6 -7.63 66.50 -28.71
CA PRO A 6 -6.45 66.18 -29.49
C PRO A 6 -5.46 65.24 -28.78
N ARG A 7 -4.64 64.57 -29.61
CA ARG A 7 -3.39 63.85 -29.31
C ARG A 7 -2.48 64.56 -28.31
N ARG A 8 -1.81 63.79 -27.42
CA ARG A 8 -0.34 63.88 -27.13
C ARG A 8 0.22 62.55 -26.56
N LYS A 9 1.30 62.05 -27.16
CA LYS A 9 2.41 61.33 -26.47
C LYS A 9 3.42 62.43 -26.02
N PRO A 10 4.26 62.29 -24.96
CA PRO A 10 5.51 61.52 -25.08
C PRO A 10 6.15 60.93 -23.78
N LEU A 11 7.05 59.96 -24.03
CA LEU A 11 8.29 59.57 -23.32
C LEU A 11 8.88 60.53 -22.27
N TRP A 12 9.21 60.08 -21.05
CA TRP A 12 10.41 60.45 -20.24
C TRP A 12 10.60 59.35 -19.16
N ARG A 13 11.60 58.45 -19.27
CA ARG A 13 12.98 58.49 -18.70
C ARG A 13 13.08 58.60 -17.15
N LEU A 14 13.55 57.49 -16.57
CA LEU A 14 14.43 57.27 -15.40
C LEU A 14 14.86 58.50 -14.57
N ALA A 15 14.77 58.37 -13.24
CA ALA A 15 15.78 58.89 -12.32
C ALA A 15 15.92 57.98 -11.09
N LEU A 16 17.16 57.57 -10.87
CA LEU A 16 17.72 56.86 -9.72
C LEU A 16 17.77 57.80 -8.51
N ALA A 17 17.45 57.32 -7.31
CA ALA A 17 17.89 57.97 -6.07
C ALA A 17 18.33 56.89 -5.06
N LEU A 18 19.65 56.79 -4.91
CA LEU A 18 20.35 56.13 -3.81
C LEU A 18 20.05 56.89 -2.51
N ILE A 19 19.62 56.20 -1.46
CA ILE A 19 19.82 56.66 -0.08
C ILE A 19 20.45 55.51 0.72
N LEU A 20 21.73 55.70 1.05
CA LEU A 20 22.51 54.95 2.02
C LEU A 20 22.36 55.68 3.36
N THR A 21 21.69 55.07 4.33
CA THR A 21 21.84 55.41 5.75
C THR A 21 21.84 54.13 6.56
N GLY A 22 23.00 53.82 7.13
CA GLY A 22 23.15 52.74 8.10
C GLY A 22 22.58 53.11 9.46
N SER A 23 22.11 52.11 10.19
CA SER A 23 22.01 52.08 11.65
C SER A 23 21.73 50.65 12.11
N LEU A 24 22.28 50.32 13.27
CA LEU A 24 22.39 49.01 13.89
C LEU A 24 21.07 48.26 14.10
N GLY A 25 21.20 46.93 14.06
CA GLY A 25 20.60 46.07 15.06
C GLY A 25 19.18 45.59 14.76
N LEU A 26 19.07 44.37 14.26
CA LEU A 26 18.09 43.36 14.69
C LEU A 26 18.38 42.09 13.88
N THR A 27 18.85 41.06 14.57
CA THR A 27 18.92 39.70 14.05
C THR A 27 17.54 39.27 13.58
N PRO A 28 17.29 38.98 12.29
CA PRO A 28 16.25 38.05 11.98
C PRO A 28 16.77 36.69 12.45
N ALA A 29 16.25 36.25 13.59
CA ALA A 29 16.10 34.83 13.85
C ALA A 29 15.36 34.30 12.62
N ALA A 30 16.12 33.75 11.67
CA ALA A 30 15.56 32.93 10.63
C ALA A 30 14.97 31.74 11.37
N CYS A 31 13.67 31.85 11.69
CA CYS A 31 12.82 30.71 11.91
C CYS A 31 13.24 29.69 10.87
N GLY A 32 13.86 28.61 11.33
CA GLY A 32 13.87 27.38 10.58
C GLY A 32 12.41 27.12 10.30
N ALA A 33 11.99 27.43 9.07
CA ALA A 33 10.81 26.81 8.51
C ALA A 33 11.11 25.33 8.68
N ALA A 34 10.43 24.70 9.63
CA ALA A 34 10.33 23.27 9.66
C ALA A 34 9.91 22.92 8.25
N SER A 35 10.84 22.30 7.51
CA SER A 35 10.51 21.67 6.24
C SER A 35 9.34 20.77 6.59
N SER A 36 8.13 21.11 6.14
CA SER A 36 7.12 20.10 5.93
C SER A 36 7.81 19.08 5.06
N ALA A 37 8.19 17.95 5.64
CA ALA A 37 8.61 16.80 4.88
C ALA A 37 7.39 16.46 4.04
N ASP A 38 7.36 16.97 2.82
CA ASP A 38 6.37 16.61 1.82
C ASP A 38 6.52 15.09 1.69
N LEU A 39 5.52 14.31 2.15
CA LEU A 39 5.51 12.84 2.13
C LEU A 39 5.38 12.31 0.69
N THR A 40 6.05 12.99 -0.25
CA THR A 40 6.27 12.62 -1.63
C THR A 40 6.93 11.26 -1.79
N GLU A 41 7.68 10.82 -0.77
CA GLU A 41 8.67 9.74 -0.77
C GLU A 41 8.41 8.33 -0.16
N PRO A 42 7.19 7.79 0.04
CA PRO A 42 7.03 6.36 0.39
C PRO A 42 6.46 5.50 -0.73
N LEU A 43 7.20 4.45 -1.11
CA LEU A 43 6.72 3.38 -2.00
C LEU A 43 5.89 2.35 -1.21
N ALA A 44 6.26 2.11 0.05
CA ALA A 44 5.47 1.33 1.01
C ALA A 44 5.36 2.07 2.37
N ALA A 45 4.19 1.99 3.01
CA ALA A 45 3.96 2.46 4.36
C ALA A 45 3.52 1.27 5.22
N VAL A 46 4.29 0.96 6.26
CA VAL A 46 4.07 -0.21 7.11
C VAL A 46 3.44 0.24 8.40
N TYR A 47 2.25 -0.29 8.69
CA TYR A 47 1.60 -0.07 9.96
C TYR A 47 2.28 -0.86 11.07
N MET A 48 2.71 -0.17 12.13
CA MET A 48 3.24 -0.78 13.34
C MET A 48 2.35 -0.35 14.51
N ARG A 49 1.62 -1.30 15.09
CA ARG A 49 0.88 -1.01 16.30
C ARG A 49 1.85 -0.78 17.47
N GLN A 50 1.58 0.25 18.27
CA GLN A 50 2.14 0.40 19.61
C GLN A 50 1.04 0.08 20.61
N ASP A 51 0.98 -1.15 21.10
CA ASP A 51 0.18 -1.45 22.28
C ASP A 51 0.80 -0.78 23.50
N VAL A 52 0.01 0.04 24.16
CA VAL A 52 0.35 0.66 25.43
C VAL A 52 0.29 -0.43 26.50
N ARG A 53 1.46 -0.85 27.00
CA ARG A 53 1.70 -1.88 28.05
C ARG A 53 1.52 -3.34 27.61
N GLN A 54 2.36 -3.83 26.71
CA GLN A 54 3.14 -5.05 26.94
C GLN A 54 4.07 -5.28 25.75
N ASP A 55 5.34 -5.40 26.09
CA ASP A 55 6.44 -5.86 25.26
C ASP A 55 7.00 -4.89 24.19
N LEU A 56 8.22 -4.42 24.43
CA LEU A 56 9.07 -3.74 23.44
C LEU A 56 9.62 -4.74 22.41
N THR A 57 9.29 -6.04 22.51
CA THR A 57 9.38 -6.97 21.39
C THR A 57 8.21 -6.70 20.44
N GLY A 58 8.31 -5.62 19.67
CA GLY A 58 7.32 -5.29 18.63
C GLY A 58 7.01 -6.51 17.78
N ASP A 59 5.74 -6.67 17.36
CA ASP A 59 5.26 -7.84 16.61
C ASP A 59 6.32 -8.31 15.61
N ALA A 60 6.87 -9.51 15.87
CA ALA A 60 7.97 -10.06 15.09
C ALA A 60 7.65 -10.06 13.58
N ALA A 61 6.35 -10.13 13.21
CA ALA A 61 5.90 -9.91 11.84
C ALA A 61 6.32 -8.55 11.28
N SER A 62 5.96 -7.45 11.95
CA SER A 62 6.23 -6.10 11.45
C SER A 62 7.73 -5.81 11.41
N VAL A 63 8.49 -6.27 12.41
CA VAL A 63 9.96 -6.12 12.43
C VAL A 63 10.62 -6.88 11.28
N ASN A 64 10.24 -8.14 11.07
CA ASN A 64 10.79 -8.95 9.98
C ASN A 64 10.31 -8.46 8.61
N MET A 65 9.09 -7.93 8.51
CA MET A 65 8.58 -7.29 7.30
C MET A 65 9.42 -6.07 6.94
N ILE A 66 9.71 -5.20 7.90
CA ILE A 66 10.58 -4.04 7.66
C ILE A 66 11.98 -4.50 7.25
N ARG A 67 12.54 -5.49 7.94
CA ARG A 67 13.82 -6.09 7.55
C ARG A 67 13.80 -6.65 6.13
N GLN A 68 12.70 -7.27 5.70
CA GLN A 68 12.52 -7.73 4.32
C GLN A 68 12.56 -6.56 3.34
N LEU A 69 11.84 -5.47 3.62
CA LEU A 69 11.85 -4.28 2.76
C LEU A 69 13.25 -3.66 2.66
N GLU A 70 13.99 -3.59 3.79
CA GLU A 70 15.38 -3.13 3.84
C GLU A 70 16.30 -4.03 3.00
N LEU A 71 16.19 -5.36 3.11
CA LEU A 71 16.95 -6.33 2.30
C LEU A 71 16.66 -6.20 0.80
N LEU A 72 15.45 -5.78 0.44
CA LEU A 72 15.02 -5.57 -0.95
C LEU A 72 15.42 -4.19 -1.49
N GLY A 73 15.99 -3.31 -0.64
CA GLY A 73 16.29 -1.92 -0.99
C GLY A 73 15.03 -1.06 -1.18
N LEU A 74 13.89 -1.48 -0.63
CA LEU A 74 12.61 -0.79 -0.78
C LEU A 74 12.46 0.33 0.26
N ARG A 75 12.06 1.48 -0.26
CA ARG A 75 11.75 2.64 0.56
C ARG A 75 10.47 2.39 1.34
N HIS A 76 10.54 2.61 2.65
CA HIS A 76 9.40 2.39 3.52
C HIS A 76 9.27 3.49 4.57
N LEU A 77 8.02 3.76 4.95
CA LEU A 77 7.67 4.58 6.11
C LEU A 77 7.09 3.69 7.20
N ARG A 78 7.59 3.82 8.43
CA ARG A 78 6.99 3.16 9.60
C ARG A 78 5.91 4.06 10.18
N ILE A 79 4.68 3.56 10.30
CA ILE A 79 3.56 4.28 10.90
C ILE A 79 3.36 3.73 12.32
N SER A 80 3.68 4.53 13.33
CA SER A 80 3.33 4.25 14.73
C SER A 80 2.23 5.21 15.17
N GLY A 81 1.00 4.72 15.36
CA GLY A 81 -0.14 5.55 15.80
C GLY A 81 -1.35 5.43 14.88
N GLU A 82 -2.12 6.51 14.73
CA GLU A 82 -3.33 6.51 13.89
C GLU A 82 -2.97 6.65 12.41
N PRO A 83 -3.36 5.68 11.54
CA PRO A 83 -2.90 5.66 10.16
C PRO A 83 -3.53 6.76 9.29
N ALA A 84 -4.66 7.35 9.70
CA ALA A 84 -5.45 8.27 8.87
C ALA A 84 -4.64 9.45 8.31
N ASN A 85 -3.90 10.15 9.18
CA ASN A 85 -3.10 11.32 8.79
C ASN A 85 -2.01 10.98 7.76
N VAL A 86 -1.43 9.77 7.85
CA VAL A 86 -0.39 9.34 6.93
C VAL A 86 -1.00 8.90 5.61
N LEU A 87 -2.07 8.10 5.65
CA LEU A 87 -2.74 7.57 4.47
C LEU A 87 -3.32 8.66 3.57
N GLU A 88 -3.74 9.81 4.12
CA GLU A 88 -4.18 10.97 3.34
C GLU A 88 -3.04 11.63 2.55
N GLN A 89 -1.81 11.56 3.06
CA GLN A 89 -0.63 12.18 2.47
C GLN A 89 0.11 11.26 1.49
N LEU A 90 -0.15 9.95 1.53
CA LEU A 90 0.41 9.00 0.56
C LEU A 90 -0.13 9.27 -0.84
N ARG A 91 0.77 9.16 -1.83
CA ARG A 91 0.45 9.31 -3.25
C ARG A 91 -0.36 8.11 -3.77
N PRO A 92 -1.17 8.30 -4.82
CA PRO A 92 -1.64 7.18 -5.65
C PRO A 92 -0.47 6.29 -6.07
N GLY A 93 -0.66 4.97 -6.13
CA GLY A 93 0.39 3.99 -6.42
C GLY A 93 1.26 3.61 -5.22
N SER A 94 1.19 4.31 -4.08
CA SER A 94 1.82 3.84 -2.84
C SER A 94 1.16 2.55 -2.33
N THR A 95 1.92 1.76 -1.59
CA THR A 95 1.43 0.57 -0.89
C THR A 95 1.29 0.82 0.61
N TYR A 96 0.17 0.43 1.22
CA TYR A 96 0.00 0.35 2.67
C TYR A 96 0.04 -1.12 3.11
N ILE A 97 0.92 -1.48 4.03
CA ILE A 97 1.04 -2.84 4.55
C ILE A 97 0.41 -2.87 5.94
N SER A 98 -0.71 -3.58 6.07
CA SER A 98 -1.38 -3.84 7.34
C SER A 98 -0.92 -5.20 7.87
N SER A 99 -0.05 -5.16 8.89
CA SER A 99 0.28 -6.33 9.70
C SER A 99 -0.74 -6.42 10.84
N GLY A 100 -1.85 -7.10 10.60
CA GLY A 100 -2.77 -7.48 11.66
C GLY A 100 -2.11 -8.54 12.53
N GLY A 101 -1.77 -8.19 13.77
CA GLY A 101 -1.60 -9.19 14.83
C GLY A 101 -2.94 -9.89 15.13
N ALA A 102 -3.02 -10.67 16.20
CA ALA A 102 -4.17 -11.52 16.57
C ALA A 102 -5.55 -10.82 16.79
N HIS A 103 -5.70 -9.55 16.41
CA HIS A 103 -6.94 -8.79 16.44
C HIS A 103 -7.31 -8.28 15.05
N VAL A 104 -8.62 -8.37 14.76
CA VAL A 104 -9.28 -8.14 13.48
C VAL A 104 -8.84 -6.81 12.85
N HIS A 105 -8.30 -6.88 11.62
CA HIS A 105 -7.83 -5.73 10.82
C HIS A 105 -8.81 -4.54 10.76
N GLY A 106 -10.11 -4.75 11.00
CA GLY A 106 -11.15 -3.73 10.95
C GLY A 106 -11.55 -3.07 12.27
N GLU A 107 -10.97 -3.43 13.42
CA GLU A 107 -11.32 -2.84 14.73
C GLU A 107 -10.36 -1.74 15.20
N VAL A 108 -9.15 -1.71 14.65
CA VAL A 108 -8.07 -0.83 15.11
C VAL A 108 -7.68 0.21 14.05
N GLU A 109 -8.00 -0.04 12.78
CA GLU A 109 -7.71 0.89 11.70
C GLU A 109 -8.90 1.81 11.41
N ASP A 110 -8.64 3.08 11.09
CA ASP A 110 -9.66 3.95 10.51
C ASP A 110 -9.95 3.48 9.08
N MET A 111 -10.92 2.57 8.98
CA MET A 111 -11.36 1.98 7.72
C MET A 111 -11.85 3.01 6.71
N ARG A 112 -12.26 4.22 7.14
CA ARG A 112 -12.63 5.30 6.21
C ARG A 112 -11.40 5.87 5.53
N ALA A 113 -10.32 6.08 6.28
CA ALA A 113 -9.05 6.52 5.72
C ALA A 113 -8.44 5.47 4.78
N VAL A 114 -8.47 4.19 5.17
CA VAL A 114 -7.99 3.08 4.33
C VAL A 114 -8.82 2.97 3.04
N ALA A 115 -10.16 3.02 3.14
CA ALA A 115 -11.04 3.00 1.97
C ALA A 115 -10.82 4.23 1.06
N SER A 116 -10.59 5.41 1.65
CA SER A 116 -10.26 6.63 0.91
C SER A 116 -8.93 6.49 0.16
N PHE A 117 -7.92 5.92 0.80
CA PHE A 117 -6.61 5.64 0.17
C PHE A 117 -6.75 4.70 -1.03
N VAL A 118 -7.48 3.59 -0.90
CA VAL A 118 -7.73 2.66 -2.01
C VAL A 118 -8.55 3.32 -3.13
N LYS A 119 -9.55 4.13 -2.80
CA LYS A 119 -10.31 4.90 -3.81
C LYS A 119 -9.46 5.90 -4.60
N ARG A 120 -8.36 6.39 -4.02
CA ARG A 120 -7.40 7.27 -4.72
C ARG A 120 -6.33 6.50 -5.51
N GLY A 121 -6.40 5.17 -5.55
CA GLY A 121 -5.46 4.34 -6.30
C GLY A 121 -4.29 3.84 -5.47
N GLY A 122 -4.44 3.74 -4.14
CA GLY A 122 -3.48 3.04 -3.29
C GLY A 122 -3.72 1.52 -3.27
N MET A 123 -2.68 0.74 -2.99
CA MET A 123 -2.80 -0.70 -2.74
C MET A 123 -2.63 -0.99 -1.26
N VAL A 124 -3.47 -1.86 -0.71
CA VAL A 124 -3.28 -2.41 0.63
C VAL A 124 -2.75 -3.83 0.53
N VAL A 125 -1.69 -4.15 1.25
CA VAL A 125 -1.22 -5.53 1.45
C VAL A 125 -1.62 -5.97 2.86
N LEU A 126 -2.48 -6.97 2.92
CA LEU A 126 -2.88 -7.66 4.14
C LEU A 126 -1.97 -8.87 4.34
N LEU A 127 -1.36 -8.93 5.52
CA LEU A 127 -0.59 -10.11 5.94
C LEU A 127 -1.49 -11.06 6.73
N GLY A 128 -1.42 -12.36 6.43
CA GLY A 128 -2.22 -13.37 7.11
C GLY A 128 -1.99 -13.41 8.63
N SER A 129 -3.06 -13.15 9.39
CA SER A 129 -3.19 -13.50 10.80
C SER A 129 -3.49 -15.00 10.89
N GLY A 130 -2.52 -15.83 11.27
CA GLY A 130 -2.65 -17.30 11.24
C GLY A 130 -3.77 -17.93 12.08
N ASP A 131 -4.54 -17.12 12.81
CA ASP A 131 -5.49 -17.53 13.83
C ASP A 131 -6.96 -17.49 13.37
N ASP A 132 -7.30 -16.81 12.26
CA ASP A 132 -8.69 -16.70 11.78
C ASP A 132 -8.97 -17.50 10.48
N ASP A 133 -10.24 -17.84 10.26
CA ASP A 133 -10.67 -18.65 9.10
C ASP A 133 -10.82 -17.82 7.81
N GLY A 134 -10.26 -16.61 7.76
CA GLY A 134 -10.41 -15.63 6.68
C GLY A 134 -11.52 -14.61 6.91
N GLU A 135 -12.24 -14.69 8.03
CA GLU A 135 -13.36 -13.79 8.33
C GLU A 135 -12.89 -12.34 8.52
N ALA A 136 -11.79 -12.13 9.26
CA ALA A 136 -11.27 -10.79 9.51
C ALA A 136 -10.77 -10.13 8.22
N ALA A 137 -10.03 -10.89 7.40
CA ALA A 137 -9.59 -10.44 6.09
C ALA A 137 -10.79 -10.13 5.18
N GLY A 138 -11.79 -11.02 5.13
CA GLY A 138 -13.02 -10.81 4.35
C GLY A 138 -13.77 -9.55 4.77
N MET A 139 -13.95 -9.32 6.08
CA MET A 139 -14.56 -8.09 6.59
C MET A 139 -13.75 -6.84 6.23
N PHE A 140 -12.43 -6.90 6.37
CA PHE A 140 -11.56 -5.79 5.99
C PHE A 140 -11.70 -5.45 4.51
N ILE A 141 -11.54 -6.44 3.64
CA ILE A 141 -11.63 -6.28 2.18
C ILE A 141 -12.98 -5.69 1.79
N SER A 142 -14.07 -6.21 2.38
CA SER A 142 -15.43 -5.72 2.12
C SER A 142 -15.60 -4.26 2.52
N ARG A 143 -15.04 -3.86 3.67
CA ARG A 143 -15.12 -2.47 4.16
C ARG A 143 -14.28 -1.52 3.31
N VAL A 144 -13.05 -1.90 2.97
CA VAL A 144 -12.13 -1.07 2.16
C VAL A 144 -12.67 -0.84 0.76
N LEU A 145 -13.11 -1.91 0.09
CA LEU A 145 -13.61 -1.83 -1.28
C LEU A 145 -15.10 -1.44 -1.33
N GLY A 146 -15.79 -1.43 -0.19
CA GLY A 146 -17.22 -1.13 -0.11
C GLY A 146 -18.06 -2.19 -0.83
N TYR A 147 -17.71 -3.47 -0.68
CA TYR A 147 -18.50 -4.57 -1.21
C TYR A 147 -19.87 -4.66 -0.54
N GLN A 148 -20.87 -5.12 -1.31
CA GLN A 148 -22.24 -5.36 -0.82
C GLN A 148 -22.64 -6.82 -1.02
N GLY A 149 -23.26 -7.42 0.00
CA GLY A 149 -23.65 -8.84 0.00
C GLY A 149 -22.73 -9.69 0.87
N ALA A 150 -22.73 -11.00 0.62
CA ALA A 150 -21.95 -11.96 1.40
C ALA A 150 -20.75 -12.52 0.63
N TRP A 151 -19.79 -13.05 1.38
CA TRP A 151 -18.76 -13.94 0.85
C TRP A 151 -19.38 -15.30 0.49
N THR A 152 -19.09 -15.79 -0.71
CA THR A 152 -19.55 -17.10 -1.19
C THR A 152 -18.54 -18.20 -0.84
N LEU A 153 -17.27 -17.90 -1.01
CA LEU A 153 -16.12 -18.71 -0.64
C LEU A 153 -15.13 -17.75 0.02
N CYS A 154 -14.54 -18.15 1.14
CA CYS A 154 -13.35 -17.55 1.76
C CYS A 154 -13.12 -18.26 3.10
N LYS A 155 -12.74 -19.54 3.04
CA LYS A 155 -12.47 -20.34 4.23
C LYS A 155 -11.03 -20.77 4.24
N ARG A 156 -10.40 -20.67 5.40
CA ARG A 156 -9.11 -21.32 5.62
C ARG A 156 -9.26 -22.82 5.36
N VAL A 157 -8.37 -23.34 4.53
CA VAL A 157 -8.24 -24.79 4.35
C VAL A 157 -7.25 -25.22 5.44
N SER A 158 -7.75 -25.90 6.47
CA SER A 158 -7.01 -26.15 7.70
C SER A 158 -5.61 -26.73 7.43
N THR A 159 -4.59 -26.14 8.04
CA THR A 159 -3.38 -26.88 8.37
C THR A 159 -3.38 -27.07 9.87
N SER A 160 -3.73 -28.29 10.30
CA SER A 160 -3.16 -28.77 11.55
C SER A 160 -1.64 -28.59 11.45
N VAL A 161 -0.94 -28.38 12.57
CA VAL A 161 0.53 -28.14 12.62
C VAL A 161 1.38 -29.24 11.94
N ARG A 162 0.74 -30.25 11.35
CA ARG A 162 1.34 -31.41 10.68
C ARG A 162 1.11 -31.46 9.16
N ASP A 163 0.21 -30.64 8.61
CA ASP A 163 -0.09 -30.64 7.18
C ASP A 163 0.53 -29.41 6.53
N HIS A 164 1.66 -29.66 5.90
CA HIS A 164 2.32 -28.79 4.94
C HIS A 164 1.30 -28.27 3.90
N VAL A 165 1.17 -26.93 3.75
CA VAL A 165 0.31 -26.32 2.71
C VAL A 165 0.74 -26.78 1.31
N GLY A 166 1.98 -27.27 1.17
CA GLY A 166 2.59 -27.59 -0.11
C GLY A 166 3.19 -26.33 -0.74
N ARG A 167 3.90 -26.51 -1.84
CA ARG A 167 4.48 -25.38 -2.59
C ARG A 167 3.37 -24.58 -3.25
N SER A 168 3.56 -23.27 -3.31
CA SER A 168 2.65 -22.40 -4.06
C SER A 168 3.25 -22.06 -5.42
N THR A 169 2.46 -22.17 -6.48
CA THR A 169 2.84 -21.87 -7.86
C THR A 169 2.10 -20.64 -8.36
N LEU A 170 2.77 -19.85 -9.20
CA LEU A 170 2.20 -18.66 -9.82
C LEU A 170 1.01 -19.01 -10.73
N ASP A 171 -0.15 -18.38 -10.50
CA ASP A 171 -1.28 -18.42 -11.42
C ASP A 171 -1.05 -17.44 -12.57
N MET A 172 -0.48 -17.93 -13.67
CA MET A 172 -0.08 -17.10 -14.81
C MET A 172 -1.24 -16.37 -15.49
N GLU A 173 -2.44 -16.98 -15.51
CA GLU A 173 -3.62 -16.39 -16.16
C GLU A 173 -4.04 -15.12 -15.41
N HIS A 174 -4.18 -15.25 -14.10
CA HIS A 174 -4.69 -14.19 -13.24
C HIS A 174 -3.62 -13.19 -12.82
N ALA A 175 -2.41 -13.63 -12.46
CA ALA A 175 -1.35 -12.74 -12.00
C ALA A 175 -0.91 -11.75 -13.08
N HIS A 176 -0.84 -12.18 -14.34
CA HIS A 176 -0.53 -11.28 -15.46
C HIS A 176 -1.64 -10.22 -15.63
N SER A 177 -2.91 -10.59 -15.52
CA SER A 177 -4.03 -9.67 -15.66
C SER A 177 -4.07 -8.57 -14.59
N PHE A 178 -3.43 -8.78 -13.44
CA PHE A 178 -3.44 -7.82 -12.34
C PHE A 178 -2.51 -6.62 -12.58
N LEU A 179 -1.31 -6.82 -13.13
CA LEU A 179 -0.34 -5.73 -13.38
C LEU A 179 -0.30 -5.21 -14.83
N LEU A 180 -0.80 -5.98 -15.80
CA LEU A 180 -0.86 -5.55 -17.21
C LEU A 180 -1.69 -4.26 -17.45
N PRO A 181 -2.81 -3.98 -16.73
CA PRO A 181 -3.58 -2.76 -16.93
C PRO A 181 -2.82 -1.48 -16.54
N LEU A 182 -1.92 -1.55 -15.56
CA LEU A 182 -1.18 -0.39 -15.02
C LEU A 182 -0.09 0.10 -15.99
N ALA A 183 0.62 -0.84 -16.65
CA ALA A 183 1.64 -0.53 -17.65
C ALA A 183 1.09 0.15 -18.93
N SER A 184 -0.23 0.12 -19.14
CA SER A 184 -0.88 0.73 -20.31
C SER A 184 -1.40 2.15 -20.08
N ALA A 185 -1.38 2.64 -18.82
CA ALA A 185 -1.92 3.95 -18.44
C ALA A 185 -0.87 5.05 -18.20
N GLY A 186 0.43 4.72 -18.14
CA GLY A 186 1.52 5.70 -17.96
C GLY A 186 2.83 5.14 -18.48
N GLY A 187 3.54 5.90 -19.32
CA GLY A 187 4.67 5.42 -20.11
C GLY A 187 5.90 4.94 -19.33
N ALA A 188 6.76 4.22 -20.08
CA ALA A 188 8.07 3.67 -19.73
C ALA A 188 8.04 2.47 -18.78
N ALA A 189 7.80 1.31 -19.39
CA ALA A 189 7.98 -0.05 -18.90
C ALA A 189 8.99 -0.20 -17.74
N ALA A 190 8.48 -0.78 -16.66
CA ALA A 190 9.21 -1.38 -15.56
C ALA A 190 10.32 -2.32 -16.08
N ALA A 191 11.55 -1.84 -16.14
CA ALA A 191 12.73 -2.67 -16.46
C ALA A 191 13.32 -3.34 -15.21
N ASP A 192 12.95 -2.90 -14.00
CA ASP A 192 13.49 -3.38 -12.71
C ASP A 192 12.42 -3.90 -11.73
N GLY A 193 11.14 -3.91 -12.13
CA GLY A 193 10.08 -4.60 -11.40
C GLY A 193 10.27 -6.10 -11.59
N GLY A 194 11.01 -6.72 -10.67
CA GLY A 194 11.46 -8.11 -10.79
C GLY A 194 10.34 -9.05 -11.24
N ALA A 195 10.69 -10.02 -12.09
CA ALA A 195 9.73 -11.04 -12.52
C ALA A 195 9.08 -11.71 -11.31
N TRP A 196 7.78 -11.98 -11.40
CA TRP A 196 7.05 -12.70 -10.37
C TRP A 196 7.72 -14.07 -10.16
N PRO A 197 8.00 -14.48 -8.91
CA PRO A 197 8.61 -15.78 -8.66
C PRO A 197 7.67 -16.90 -9.13
N ALA A 198 8.22 -17.94 -9.75
CA ALA A 198 7.42 -19.07 -10.24
C ALA A 198 6.83 -19.90 -9.10
N GLU A 199 7.57 -19.99 -7.98
CA GLU A 199 7.19 -20.72 -6.77
C GLU A 199 7.45 -19.84 -5.54
N LEU A 200 6.67 -20.02 -4.48
CA LEU A 200 6.90 -19.40 -3.16
C LEU A 200 7.42 -20.44 -2.17
N GLU A 201 8.26 -20.00 -1.22
CA GLU A 201 8.76 -20.89 -0.19
C GLU A 201 7.63 -21.42 0.68
N GLU A 202 7.74 -22.69 1.01
CA GLU A 202 6.89 -23.29 2.01
C GLU A 202 7.41 -22.97 3.41
N ALA A 203 6.54 -22.45 4.28
CA ALA A 203 6.83 -22.21 5.67
C ALA A 203 5.63 -22.58 6.56
N ALA A 204 5.89 -23.00 7.80
CA ALA A 204 4.84 -23.37 8.76
C ALA A 204 3.85 -22.25 9.12
N VAL A 205 4.19 -21.01 8.79
CA VAL A 205 3.36 -19.81 8.96
C VAL A 205 2.73 -19.33 7.66
N THR A 206 2.78 -20.17 6.62
CA THR A 206 2.06 -19.97 5.37
C THR A 206 0.68 -20.58 5.53
N HIS A 207 -0.34 -19.81 5.17
CA HIS A 207 -1.71 -20.26 5.21
C HIS A 207 -2.29 -20.24 3.79
N ALA A 208 -3.09 -21.25 3.48
CA ALA A 208 -3.91 -21.28 2.29
C ALA A 208 -5.39 -21.10 2.65
N HIS A 209 -6.12 -20.49 1.72
CA HIS A 209 -7.55 -20.28 1.81
C HIS A 209 -8.19 -20.85 0.55
N THR A 210 -9.47 -21.22 0.62
CA THR A 210 -10.25 -21.41 -0.60
C THR A 210 -10.25 -20.11 -1.38
N TRP A 211 -10.17 -20.14 -2.71
CA TRP A 211 -10.33 -18.94 -3.54
C TRP A 211 -11.55 -18.13 -3.09
N CYS A 212 -11.29 -16.91 -2.59
CA CYS A 212 -12.31 -16.07 -2.02
C CYS A 212 -13.13 -15.36 -3.11
N HIS A 213 -14.45 -15.49 -3.07
CA HIS A 213 -15.38 -14.87 -4.01
C HIS A 213 -16.50 -14.13 -3.27
N HIS A 214 -16.84 -12.93 -3.74
CA HIS A 214 -17.90 -12.10 -3.17
C HIS A 214 -19.12 -12.02 -4.08
N GLN A 215 -20.33 -11.90 -3.50
CA GLN A 215 -21.59 -11.74 -4.26
C GLN A 215 -21.76 -10.38 -4.93
N ASP A 216 -20.87 -9.42 -4.66
CA ASP A 216 -20.99 -8.08 -5.23
C ASP A 216 -20.66 -8.18 -6.72
N ALA A 217 -21.60 -7.81 -7.59
CA ALA A 217 -21.42 -7.89 -9.04
C ALA A 217 -20.25 -7.03 -9.57
N SER A 218 -19.78 -6.07 -8.77
CA SER A 218 -18.63 -5.22 -9.08
C SER A 218 -17.34 -5.70 -8.42
N ALA A 219 -17.38 -6.74 -7.58
CA ALA A 219 -16.18 -7.30 -6.97
C ALA A 219 -15.34 -8.07 -7.99
N VAL A 220 -14.03 -7.89 -7.89
CA VAL A 220 -13.01 -8.62 -8.63
C VAL A 220 -12.15 -9.35 -7.60
N SER A 221 -11.87 -10.62 -7.87
CA SER A 221 -11.11 -11.49 -6.97
C SER A 221 -10.30 -12.49 -7.78
N TRP A 222 -8.98 -12.36 -7.77
CA TRP A 222 -8.09 -13.14 -8.62
C TRP A 222 -7.00 -13.83 -7.80
N PRO A 223 -6.80 -15.15 -7.95
CA PRO A 223 -5.69 -15.86 -7.34
C PRO A 223 -4.40 -15.36 -7.98
N LEU A 224 -3.39 -15.14 -7.15
CA LEU A 224 -2.04 -14.82 -7.61
C LEU A 224 -1.14 -16.05 -7.51
N TYR A 225 -1.29 -16.79 -6.41
CA TYR A 225 -0.57 -18.05 -6.18
C TYR A 225 -1.52 -19.09 -5.63
N THR A 226 -1.50 -20.26 -6.25
CA THR A 226 -2.28 -21.43 -5.85
C THR A 226 -1.36 -22.48 -5.24
N VAL A 227 -1.91 -23.33 -4.39
CA VAL A 227 -1.19 -24.52 -3.90
C VAL A 227 -1.02 -25.50 -5.06
N ALA A 228 0.18 -26.06 -5.20
CA ALA A 228 0.46 -27.08 -6.19
C ALA A 228 -0.58 -28.22 -6.10
N ASP A 229 -1.07 -28.66 -7.25
CA ASP A 229 -2.11 -29.70 -7.36
C ASP A 229 -3.51 -29.30 -6.82
N SER A 230 -3.76 -28.01 -6.51
CA SER A 230 -5.07 -27.51 -6.07
C SER A 230 -5.34 -26.07 -6.49
N GLU A 231 -6.08 -25.89 -7.59
CA GLU A 231 -6.52 -24.56 -8.08
C GLU A 231 -7.52 -23.87 -7.12
N LEU A 232 -8.11 -24.64 -6.20
CA LEU A 232 -9.08 -24.12 -5.24
C LEU A 232 -8.41 -23.51 -4.01
N MET A 233 -7.13 -23.79 -3.78
CA MET A 233 -6.38 -23.32 -2.63
C MET A 233 -5.40 -22.23 -3.04
N VAL A 234 -5.48 -21.09 -2.36
CA VAL A 234 -4.80 -19.86 -2.72
C VAL A 234 -3.97 -19.38 -1.53
N THR A 235 -2.71 -19.03 -1.77
CA THR A 235 -1.79 -18.49 -0.76
C THR A 235 -1.50 -17.00 -0.98
N ALA A 236 -1.86 -16.45 -2.13
CA ALA A 236 -1.93 -15.02 -2.36
C ALA A 236 -3.07 -14.69 -3.31
N GLN A 237 -3.88 -13.70 -2.96
CA GLN A 237 -5.06 -13.31 -3.74
C GLN A 237 -5.19 -11.80 -3.79
N VAL A 238 -5.62 -11.27 -4.94
CA VAL A 238 -5.95 -9.85 -5.09
C VAL A 238 -7.44 -9.61 -5.20
N PHE A 239 -7.87 -8.47 -4.67
CA PHE A 239 -9.24 -8.00 -4.62
C PHE A 239 -9.32 -6.58 -5.14
N GLY A 240 -10.34 -6.29 -5.95
CA GLY A 240 -10.60 -4.96 -6.50
C GLY A 240 -12.09 -4.75 -6.74
N LYS A 241 -12.49 -3.52 -7.06
CA LYS A 241 -13.89 -3.22 -7.38
C LYS A 241 -13.98 -2.42 -8.66
N ALA A 242 -14.93 -2.74 -9.53
CA ALA A 242 -15.16 -1.96 -10.75
C ALA A 242 -15.36 -0.47 -10.41
N GLY A 243 -14.59 0.40 -11.07
CA GLY A 243 -14.59 1.84 -10.83
C GLY A 243 -13.77 2.31 -9.62
N VAL A 244 -13.09 1.40 -8.90
CA VAL A 244 -12.12 1.73 -7.85
C VAL A 244 -10.71 1.45 -8.38
N PRO A 245 -9.83 2.47 -8.46
CA PRO A 245 -8.50 2.30 -9.06
C PRO A 245 -7.51 1.55 -8.15
N GLY A 246 -7.77 1.48 -6.85
CA GLY A 246 -6.93 0.75 -5.91
C GLY A 246 -7.29 -0.73 -5.77
N ALA A 247 -6.46 -1.45 -5.02
CA ALA A 247 -6.62 -2.88 -4.78
C ALA A 247 -6.26 -3.28 -3.35
N VAL A 248 -6.69 -4.47 -2.95
CA VAL A 248 -6.24 -5.13 -1.71
C VAL A 248 -5.62 -6.47 -2.10
N VAL A 249 -4.39 -6.74 -1.68
CA VAL A 249 -3.70 -8.02 -1.85
C VAL A 249 -3.60 -8.70 -0.50
N TRP A 250 -4.05 -9.93 -0.41
CA TRP A 250 -3.94 -10.75 0.78
C TRP A 250 -2.85 -11.81 0.58
N LEU A 251 -1.85 -11.79 1.45
CA LEU A 251 -0.74 -12.74 1.44
C LEU A 251 -0.88 -13.71 2.62
N GLY A 252 -0.84 -15.00 2.33
CA GLY A 252 -0.93 -16.08 3.30
C GLY A 252 0.33 -16.28 4.14
N TYR A 253 1.46 -15.67 3.77
CA TYR A 253 2.70 -15.74 4.55
C TYR A 253 2.71 -14.69 5.66
N ASN A 254 2.96 -15.17 6.88
CA ASN A 254 3.20 -14.31 8.04
C ASN A 254 4.70 -14.14 8.30
N TRP A 255 5.19 -12.89 8.29
CA TRP A 255 6.60 -12.59 8.50
C TRP A 255 7.13 -12.89 9.92
N ARG A 256 6.31 -13.42 10.85
CA ARG A 256 6.78 -13.94 12.15
C ARG A 256 7.91 -14.96 12.01
N ALA A 257 7.90 -15.80 10.97
CA ALA A 257 8.98 -16.76 10.73
C ALA A 257 10.25 -16.14 10.11
N GLY A 258 10.24 -14.84 9.81
CA GLY A 258 11.37 -14.12 9.26
C GLY A 258 11.23 -13.77 7.78
N PRO A 259 12.23 -13.05 7.23
CA PRO A 259 12.32 -12.81 5.79
C PRO A 259 12.43 -14.11 4.98
N GLN A 260 11.76 -14.16 3.84
CA GLN A 260 11.85 -15.23 2.83
C GLN A 260 12.17 -14.60 1.48
N LEU A 261 12.93 -15.29 0.65
CA LEU A 261 13.44 -14.76 -0.61
C LEU A 261 12.34 -14.57 -1.64
N GLU A 262 11.57 -15.62 -1.95
CA GLU A 262 10.54 -15.58 -3.00
C GLU A 262 9.30 -14.80 -2.52
N TRP A 263 8.87 -14.96 -1.27
CA TRP A 263 7.85 -14.05 -0.70
C TRP A 263 8.30 -12.58 -0.72
N GLY A 264 9.58 -12.31 -0.46
CA GLY A 264 10.15 -10.99 -0.59
C GLY A 264 10.16 -10.46 -2.03
N ARG A 265 10.48 -11.31 -3.01
CA ARG A 265 10.41 -10.96 -4.44
C ARG A 265 8.99 -10.68 -4.89
N LEU A 266 8.01 -11.47 -4.46
CA LEU A 266 6.60 -11.19 -4.68
C LEU A 266 6.24 -9.82 -4.13
N LEU A 267 6.58 -9.54 -2.86
CA LEU A 267 6.30 -8.26 -2.23
C LEU A 267 6.93 -7.09 -2.99
N LYS A 268 8.19 -7.23 -3.43
CA LYS A 268 8.86 -6.23 -4.28
C LYS A 268 8.11 -6.01 -5.58
N SER A 269 7.68 -7.09 -6.25
CA SER A 269 6.96 -7.03 -7.53
C SER A 269 5.62 -6.33 -7.38
N LEU A 270 4.88 -6.62 -6.30
CA LEU A 270 3.63 -5.94 -5.97
C LEU A 270 3.86 -4.45 -5.73
N ILE A 271 4.79 -4.10 -4.84
CA ILE A 271 5.05 -2.72 -4.44
C ILE A 271 5.55 -1.86 -5.63
N THR A 272 6.46 -2.40 -6.44
CA THR A 272 7.05 -1.67 -7.56
C THR A 272 6.15 -1.64 -8.80
N GLY A 273 5.47 -2.76 -9.10
CA GLY A 273 4.58 -2.87 -10.25
C GLY A 273 3.23 -2.18 -10.06
N PHE A 274 2.78 -1.98 -8.82
CA PHE A 274 1.56 -1.21 -8.55
C PHE A 274 1.79 0.31 -8.60
N ALA A 275 3.04 0.76 -8.36
CA ALA A 275 3.42 2.16 -8.36
C ALA A 275 3.67 2.75 -9.76
N SER A 276 3.83 1.90 -10.77
CA SER A 276 4.07 2.26 -12.18
C SER A 276 2.78 2.40 -12.97
#